data_AF-A0A8A3S9Q7-F1
#
_entry.id   AF-A0A8A3S9Q7-F1
#
_cell.length_a   1.000
_cell.length_b   1.000
_cell.length_c   1.000
_cell.angle_alpha   90.00
_cell.angle_beta   90.00
_cell.angle_gamma   90.00
#
_symmetry.space_group_name_H-M   'P 1'
#
loop_
_entity.id
_entity.type
_entity.pdbx_description
1 polymer ?
#
loop_
_entity_poly.entity_id
_entity_poly.type
_entity_poly.pdbx_seq_one_letter_code
_entity_poly.pdbx_strand_id
1 'polypeptide(L)'
;MPDEGHEHLHIEVELPGVAKEEIVLSMHDDSFFVRASKEGVRYVGSYATRCPIDYEKAKAKYHNGLLVIDVPYRKPQERGIV
;
A
#
# COMPACT_ATOMS: atom_id res chain seq x y z
N MET A 1 8.06 -19.17 14.61
CA MET A 1 8.77 -18.51 13.48
C MET A 1 8.45 -17.04 13.63
N PRO A 2 9.41 -16.20 14.07
CA PRO A 2 9.11 -14.91 14.66
C PRO A 2 9.03 -13.82 13.59
N ASP A 3 8.01 -12.98 13.68
CA ASP A 3 7.98 -11.59 13.20
C ASP A 3 6.90 -10.91 14.07
N GLU A 4 7.21 -10.56 15.32
CA GLU A 4 7.62 -9.18 15.66
C GLU A 4 6.83 -8.11 14.89
N GLY A 5 5.55 -7.98 15.24
CA GLY A 5 4.79 -6.76 14.95
C GLY A 5 3.84 -6.88 13.75
N HIS A 6 2.60 -7.28 14.01
CA HIS A 6 1.44 -6.93 13.17
C HIS A 6 1.16 -5.40 13.18
N GLU A 7 2.21 -4.58 13.21
CA GLU A 7 2.13 -3.12 13.23
C GLU A 7 2.08 -2.56 11.82
N HIS A 8 2.46 -3.32 10.78
CA HIS A 8 2.46 -2.85 9.39
C HIS A 8 1.55 -3.69 8.48
N LEU A 9 0.99 -3.05 7.47
CA LEU A 9 0.31 -3.66 6.32
C LEU A 9 1.33 -3.81 5.19
N HIS A 10 1.57 -5.06 4.80
CA HIS A 10 2.42 -5.41 3.67
C HIS A 10 1.56 -5.67 2.42
N ILE A 11 1.87 -5.00 1.32
CA ILE A 11 1.13 -5.09 0.05
C ILE A 11 2.12 -5.38 -1.07
N GLU A 12 1.86 -6.44 -1.82
CA GLU A 12 2.63 -6.83 -2.99
C GLU A 12 1.74 -6.79 -4.22
N VAL A 13 2.16 -6.04 -5.24
CA VAL A 13 1.42 -5.90 -6.50
C VAL A 13 2.34 -6.27 -7.66
N GLU A 14 1.98 -7.33 -8.37
CA GLU A 14 2.67 -7.79 -9.56
C GLU A 14 2.22 -6.97 -10.78
N LEU A 15 3.16 -6.18 -11.32
CA LEU A 15 3.00 -5.28 -12.46
C LEU A 15 4.09 -5.57 -13.52
N PRO A 16 4.10 -6.78 -14.11
CA PRO A 16 5.17 -7.22 -15.00
C PRO A 16 5.32 -6.29 -16.21
N GLY A 17 6.53 -5.73 -16.35
CA GLY A 17 6.91 -4.89 -17.48
C GLY A 17 6.25 -3.51 -17.52
N VAL A 18 5.63 -3.05 -16.43
CA VAL A 18 5.16 -1.67 -16.27
C VAL A 18 6.35 -0.78 -15.88
N ALA A 19 6.44 0.43 -16.42
CA ALA A 19 7.45 1.40 -15.97
C ALA A 19 7.02 2.04 -14.65
N LYS A 20 7.96 2.33 -13.74
CA LYS A 20 7.65 2.97 -12.45
C LYS A 20 6.83 4.26 -12.61
N GLU A 21 7.11 5.02 -13.66
CA GLU A 21 6.48 6.30 -13.99
C GLU A 21 4.99 6.16 -14.36
N GLU A 22 4.59 4.99 -14.85
CA GLU A 22 3.20 4.67 -15.21
C GLU A 22 2.38 4.15 -14.02
N ILE A 23 2.99 4.02 -12.83
CA ILE A 23 2.34 3.52 -11.62
C ILE A 23 1.85 4.68 -10.78
N VAL A 24 0.55 4.73 -10.57
CA VAL A 24 -0.12 5.65 -9.65
C VAL A 24 -0.59 4.85 -8.44
N LEU A 25 0.02 5.13 -7.29
CA LEU A 25 -0.41 4.62 -5.99
C LEU A 25 -1.05 5.76 -5.21
N SER A 26 -2.27 5.55 -4.72
CA SER A 26 -3.00 6.47 -3.85
C SER A 26 -3.41 5.72 -2.60
N MET A 27 -3.10 6.28 -1.43
CA MET A 27 -3.40 5.67 -0.14
C MET A 27 -4.20 6.66 0.70
N HIS A 28 -5.17 6.11 1.42
CA HIS A 28 -6.03 6.79 2.38
C HIS A 28 -5.94 6.05 3.71
N ASP A 29 -6.55 6.62 4.75
CA ASP A 29 -6.53 6.05 6.10
C ASP A 29 -7.11 4.62 6.11
N ASP A 30 -8.18 4.37 5.34
CA ASP A 30 -8.94 3.11 5.33
C ASP A 30 -8.86 2.32 4.01
N SER A 31 -8.08 2.79 3.04
CA SER A 31 -8.08 2.19 1.70
C SER A 31 -6.85 2.54 0.90
N PHE A 32 -6.54 1.71 -0.09
CA PHE A 32 -5.51 2.02 -1.08
C PHE A 32 -5.99 1.69 -2.49
N PHE A 33 -5.45 2.44 -3.44
CA PHE A 33 -5.74 2.36 -4.84
C PHE A 33 -4.45 2.31 -5.62
N VAL A 34 -4.35 1.35 -6.54
CA VAL A 34 -3.23 1.21 -7.45
C VAL A 34 -3.74 1.20 -8.88
N ARG A 35 -3.13 2.01 -9.72
CA ARG A 35 -3.38 2.07 -11.15
C ARG A 35 -2.06 2.03 -11.89
N ALA A 36 -1.98 1.17 -12.90
CA ALA A 36 -0.85 1.08 -13.79
C ALA A 36 -1.33 0.83 -15.23
N SER A 37 -0.61 1.37 -16.20
CA SER A 37 -0.89 1.18 -17.62
C SER A 37 0.35 0.73 -18.38
N LYS A 38 0.15 -0.15 -19.37
CA LYS A 38 1.18 -0.55 -20.33
C LYS A 38 0.53 -1.01 -21.62
N GLU A 39 0.89 -0.41 -22.76
CA GLU A 39 0.62 -0.93 -24.12
C GLU A 39 -0.77 -1.61 -24.31
N GLY A 40 -1.84 -1.00 -23.79
CA GLY A 40 -3.20 -1.52 -23.90
C GLY A 40 -3.71 -2.36 -22.71
N VAL A 41 -2.84 -2.78 -21.80
CA VAL A 41 -3.19 -3.41 -20.52
C VAL A 41 -3.29 -2.34 -19.43
N ARG A 42 -4.37 -2.40 -18.64
CA ARG A 42 -4.58 -1.55 -17.48
C ARG A 42 -4.74 -2.42 -16.25
N TYR A 43 -3.89 -2.18 -15.25
CA TYR A 43 -4.00 -2.75 -13.93
C TYR A 43 -4.69 -1.72 -13.04
N VAL A 44 -5.81 -2.10 -12.43
CA VAL A 44 -6.56 -1.24 -11.52
C VAL A 44 -6.99 -2.08 -10.34
N GLY A 45 -6.62 -1.65 -9.13
CA GLY A 45 -7.00 -2.29 -7.89
C GLY A 45 -7.42 -1.26 -6.87
N SER A 46 -8.53 -1.51 -6.18
CA SER A 46 -9.00 -0.73 -5.05
C SER A 46 -9.31 -1.68 -3.90
N TYR A 47 -8.70 -1.44 -2.75
CA TYR A 47 -8.79 -2.31 -1.60
C TYR A 47 -9.04 -1.48 -0.35
N ALA A 48 -9.97 -1.95 0.48
CA ALA A 48 -10.23 -1.37 1.79
C ALA A 48 -9.37 -2.08 2.84
N THR A 49 -8.80 -1.32 3.76
CA THR A 49 -8.09 -1.81 4.93
C THR A 49 -9.03 -1.86 6.12
N ARG A 50 -8.96 -2.92 6.95
CA ARG A 50 -9.80 -3.01 8.16
C ARG A 50 -9.33 -2.08 9.27
N CYS A 51 -8.03 -1.78 9.30
CA CYS A 51 -7.43 -0.89 10.27
C CYS A 51 -6.94 0.37 9.57
N PRO A 52 -7.04 1.53 10.25
CA PRO A 52 -6.49 2.76 9.75
C PRO A 52 -4.97 2.62 9.55
N ILE A 53 -4.44 3.15 8.44
CA ILE A 53 -3.01 3.13 8.10
C ILE A 53 -2.43 4.54 8.09
N ASP A 54 -1.17 4.67 8.47
CA ASP A 54 -0.42 5.91 8.48
C ASP A 54 0.34 6.03 7.14
N TYR A 55 -0.41 6.43 6.10
CA TYR A 55 0.07 6.47 4.72
C TYR A 55 1.24 7.43 4.50
N GLU A 56 1.42 8.45 5.36
CA GLU A 56 2.55 9.38 5.30
C GLU A 56 3.89 8.68 5.57
N LYS A 57 3.87 7.56 6.28
CA LYS A 57 5.05 6.74 6.60
C LYS A 57 5.20 5.53 5.67
N ALA A 58 4.36 5.41 4.64
CA ALA A 58 4.41 4.30 3.70
C ALA A 58 5.74 4.28 2.93
N LYS A 59 6.31 3.09 2.78
CA LYS A 59 7.53 2.84 1.99
C LYS A 59 7.18 1.96 0.81
N ALA A 60 7.34 2.48 -0.40
CA ALA A 60 7.15 1.74 -1.64
C ALA A 60 8.50 1.43 -2.32
N LYS A 61 8.70 0.19 -2.73
CA LYS A 61 9.83 -0.27 -3.54
C LYS A 61 9.30 -0.93 -4.79
N TYR A 62 9.88 -0.57 -5.94
CA TYR A 62 9.53 -1.18 -7.22
C TYR A 62 10.76 -1.79 -7.86
N HIS A 63 10.73 -3.08 -8.15
CA HIS A 63 11.84 -3.80 -8.77
C HIS A 63 11.34 -4.96 -9.63
N ASN A 64 11.85 -5.08 -10.86
CA ASN A 64 11.53 -6.17 -11.79
C ASN A 64 10.02 -6.47 -11.96
N GLY A 65 9.17 -5.45 -11.99
CA GLY A 65 7.73 -5.66 -12.14
C GLY A 65 7.00 -5.99 -10.84
N LEU A 66 7.65 -5.92 -9.68
CA LEU A 66 7.01 -6.11 -8.38
C LEU A 66 7.02 -4.80 -7.58
N LEU A 67 5.83 -4.33 -7.21
CA LEU A 67 5.66 -3.21 -6.30
C LEU A 67 5.38 -3.74 -4.89
N VAL A 68 6.31 -3.49 -3.98
CA VAL A 68 6.20 -3.85 -2.57
C VAL A 68 5.97 -2.57 -1.76
N ILE A 69 4.89 -2.52 -1.00
CA ILE A 69 4.51 -1.39 -0.16
C ILE A 69 4.41 -1.88 1.27
N ASP A 70 5.10 -1.19 2.16
CA ASP A 70 5.05 -1.42 3.59
C ASP A 70 4.53 -0.15 4.26
N VAL A 71 3.38 -0.24 4.92
CA VAL A 71 2.74 0.91 5.58
C VAL A 71 2.39 0.57 7.03
N PRO A 72 2.81 1.38 8.02
CA PRO A 72 2.41 1.16 9.39
C PRO A 72 0.92 1.40 9.60
N TYR A 73 0.28 0.57 10.42
CA TYR A 73 -1.04 0.85 10.97
C TYR A 73 -0.98 2.08 11.86
N ARG A 74 -2.02 2.90 11.77
CA ARG A 74 -2.22 4.04 12.65
C ARG A 74 -2.52 3.50 14.04
N LYS A 75 -1.74 3.91 15.04
CA LYS A 75 -2.01 3.53 16.44
C LYS A 75 -3.36 4.12 16.86
N PRO A 76 -4.20 3.37 17.59
CA PRO A 76 -5.44 3.93 18.13
C PRO A 76 -5.08 5.13 18.99
N GLN A 77 -5.55 6.32 18.60
CA GLN A 77 -5.41 7.50 19.42
C GLN A 77 -6.24 7.24 20.68
N GLU A 78 -5.60 7.24 21.85
CA GLU A 78 -6.27 7.04 23.12
C GLU A 78 -7.42 8.03 23.20
N ARG A 79 -8.67 7.51 23.20
CA ARG A 79 -9.84 8.35 23.43
C ARG A 79 -9.69 8.91 24.84
N GLY A 80 -9.24 10.15 24.94
CA GLY A 80 -9.30 10.92 26.18
C GLY A 80 -10.76 10.97 26.61
N ILE A 81 -11.08 10.22 27.66
CA ILE A 81 -12.36 10.33 28.35
C ILE A 81 -12.22 11.60 29.17
N VAL A 82 -12.88 12.68 28.75
CA VAL A 82 -13.05 13.90 29.54
C VAL A 82 -14.27 13.80 30.43
#